data_AF-A0A158IZZ8-F1
#
_entry.id   AF-A0A158IZZ8-F1
#
_cell.length_a   1.000
_cell.length_b   1.000
_cell.length_c   1.000
_cell.angle_alpha   90.00
_cell.angle_beta   90.00
_cell.angle_gamma   90.00
#
_symmetry.space_group_name_H-M   'P 1'
#
loop_
_entity.id
_entity.type
_entity.pdbx_description
1 polymer ?
#
loop_
_entity_poly.entity_id
_entity_poly.type
_entity_poly.pdbx_seq_one_letter_code
_entity_poly.pdbx_strand_id
1 'polypeptide(L)'
;MLDESLSKGLATRFFNEHAEYCFALDRNRLRCEADARKFAHHPDKWRQWLRSIDGSLGKTLLSKVENGGKRKFLTVFHYLGAPDSNPVTEWDEPIIPIMFRSYTYPAAQVAHRFPDRCYVSKHAFARLIQRLGVSEGSKQGTYDFYTLNEELVPLVTWSTVWMMCLMDVVHLAQLPKELLAFPIPSSNGMFFATLNMSRPMLNIRTWVHDRQLSARQRSLKSKLQQSLDESEANLISCIADDMRPPGCGFAVKAVCSRLASFSNELLDAAFEHLSDSPEKADLQVLVRKTVEAFKLSPGTLAAYQSLSREAFLAAFRRPDGEQHLIMLLEKAVQKDPNLAEAFGSD
;
A
#
# COMPACT_ATOMS: atom_id res chain seq x y z
N MET A 1 6.03 5.51 27.77
CA MET A 1 6.58 6.00 26.48
C MET A 1 8.09 5.93 26.65
N LEU A 2 8.81 5.34 25.70
CA LEU A 2 10.27 5.21 25.82
C LEU A 2 10.94 6.57 25.61
N ASP A 3 12.12 6.74 26.21
CA ASP A 3 12.96 7.91 25.99
C ASP A 3 13.40 8.03 24.51
N GLU A 4 13.57 9.25 24.01
CA GLU A 4 13.93 9.49 22.61
C GLU A 4 15.35 9.02 22.26
N SER A 5 16.30 9.13 23.19
CA SER A 5 17.67 8.63 22.96
C SER A 5 17.67 7.11 22.87
N LEU A 6 16.90 6.46 23.74
CA LEU A 6 16.73 5.01 23.73
C LEU A 6 16.05 4.53 22.45
N SER A 7 14.99 5.19 21.99
CA SER A 7 14.30 4.79 20.75
C SER A 7 15.18 4.94 19.50
N LYS A 8 16.04 5.97 19.44
CA LYS A 8 17.06 6.11 18.38
C LYS A 8 18.10 4.99 18.43
N GLY A 9 18.55 4.62 19.63
CA GLY A 9 19.46 3.48 19.82
C GLY A 9 18.83 2.16 19.36
N LEU A 10 17.59 1.90 19.77
CA LEU A 10 16.84 0.71 19.39
C LEU A 10 16.55 0.66 17.87
N ALA A 11 16.21 1.78 17.24
CA ALA A 11 16.04 1.83 15.79
C ALA A 11 17.37 1.55 15.05
N THR A 12 18.50 2.04 15.57
CA THR A 12 19.82 1.72 15.02
C THR A 12 20.11 0.23 15.11
N ARG A 13 19.85 -0.35 16.27
CA ARG A 13 20.01 -1.79 16.50
C ARG A 13 19.12 -2.61 15.56
N PHE A 14 17.84 -2.24 15.42
CA PHE A 14 16.92 -2.89 14.48
C PHE A 14 17.47 -2.88 13.05
N PHE A 15 17.94 -1.73 12.54
CA PHE A 15 18.47 -1.64 11.18
C PHE A 15 19.68 -2.56 10.97
N ASN A 16 20.58 -2.65 11.95
CA ASN A 16 21.75 -3.53 11.88
C ASN A 16 21.32 -5.02 11.90
N GLU A 17 20.48 -5.42 12.85
CA GLU A 17 19.97 -6.79 12.95
C GLU A 17 19.14 -7.19 11.72
N HIS A 18 18.40 -6.25 11.16
CA HIS A 18 17.61 -6.43 9.94
C HIS A 18 18.51 -6.63 8.72
N ALA A 19 19.57 -5.84 8.58
CA ALA A 19 20.55 -5.99 7.50
C ALA A 19 21.21 -7.38 7.52
N GLU A 20 21.63 -7.85 8.69
CA GLU A 20 22.20 -9.20 8.87
C GLU A 20 21.19 -10.29 8.51
N TYR A 21 19.93 -10.12 8.95
CA TYR A 21 18.85 -11.04 8.60
C TYR A 21 18.61 -11.08 7.09
N CYS A 22 18.49 -9.94 6.43
CA CYS A 22 18.31 -9.83 4.98
C CYS A 22 19.46 -10.46 4.19
N PHE A 23 20.71 -10.30 4.63
CA PHE A 23 21.85 -10.95 4.01
C PHE A 23 21.77 -12.49 4.08
N ALA A 24 21.30 -13.03 5.20
CA ALA A 24 21.04 -14.47 5.32
C ALA A 24 19.85 -14.92 4.46
N LEU A 25 18.78 -14.13 4.40
CA LEU A 25 17.59 -14.37 3.60
C LEU A 25 17.89 -14.45 2.10
N ASP A 26 18.63 -13.49 1.56
CA ASP A 26 18.85 -13.40 0.10
C ASP A 26 19.55 -14.64 -0.46
N ARG A 27 20.46 -15.26 0.31
CA ARG A 27 21.08 -16.55 -0.07
C ARG A 27 20.05 -17.68 -0.18
N ASN A 28 19.10 -17.74 0.74
CA ASN A 28 18.04 -18.76 0.72
C ASN A 28 17.01 -18.48 -0.38
N ARG A 29 16.62 -17.22 -0.57
CA ARG A 29 15.67 -16.79 -1.59
C ARG A 29 16.17 -17.06 -3.00
N LEU A 30 17.42 -16.69 -3.31
CA LEU A 30 18.04 -16.92 -4.63
C LEU A 30 18.08 -18.42 -4.97
N ARG A 31 18.35 -19.27 -3.97
CA ARG A 31 18.32 -20.73 -4.14
C ARG A 31 16.90 -21.23 -4.46
N CYS A 32 15.89 -20.74 -3.75
CA CYS A 32 14.50 -21.12 -4.02
C CYS A 32 14.02 -20.63 -5.39
N GLU A 33 14.38 -19.42 -5.81
CA GLU A 33 13.95 -18.84 -7.10
C GLU A 33 14.49 -19.58 -8.33
N ALA A 34 15.68 -20.18 -8.23
CA ALA A 34 16.28 -20.98 -9.31
C ALA A 34 15.41 -22.19 -9.71
N ASP A 35 14.57 -22.70 -8.81
CA ASP A 35 13.73 -23.88 -9.03
C ASP A 35 12.36 -23.55 -9.65
N ALA A 36 11.96 -22.27 -9.73
CA ALA A 36 10.62 -21.85 -10.16
C ALA A 36 10.22 -22.45 -11.53
N ARG A 37 11.15 -22.45 -12.49
CA ARG A 37 10.93 -22.97 -13.85
C ARG A 37 10.57 -24.45 -13.88
N LYS A 38 11.03 -25.24 -12.91
CA LYS A 38 10.77 -26.68 -12.83
C LYS A 38 9.30 -26.99 -12.53
N PHE A 39 8.57 -26.04 -11.96
CA PHE A 39 7.19 -26.22 -11.53
C PHE A 39 6.17 -25.50 -12.42
N ALA A 40 6.61 -24.93 -13.55
CA ALA A 40 5.81 -24.07 -14.43
C ALA A 40 4.49 -24.70 -14.93
N HIS A 41 4.43 -26.03 -15.01
CA HIS A 41 3.27 -26.80 -15.49
C HIS A 41 2.58 -27.61 -14.39
N HIS A 42 3.00 -27.48 -13.14
CA HIS A 42 2.50 -28.27 -12.02
C HIS A 42 1.94 -27.34 -10.93
N PRO A 43 0.62 -27.07 -10.93
CA PRO A 43 0.04 -26.04 -10.08
C PRO A 43 0.22 -26.32 -8.58
N ASP A 44 0.16 -27.58 -8.16
CA ASP A 44 0.33 -27.94 -6.75
C ASP A 44 1.80 -27.85 -6.31
N LYS A 45 2.74 -28.27 -7.17
CA LYS A 45 4.17 -28.08 -6.92
C LYS A 45 4.55 -26.59 -6.91
N TRP A 46 3.93 -25.80 -7.77
CA TRP A 46 4.09 -24.34 -7.79
C TRP A 46 3.61 -23.71 -6.48
N ARG A 47 2.44 -24.12 -5.96
CA ARG A 47 1.96 -23.66 -4.65
C ARG A 47 2.89 -24.09 -3.50
N GLN A 48 3.41 -25.33 -3.54
CA GLN A 48 4.37 -25.80 -2.54
C GLN A 48 5.66 -24.97 -2.60
N TRP A 49 6.14 -24.66 -3.79
CA TRP A 49 7.28 -23.78 -3.99
C TRP A 49 7.02 -22.36 -3.46
N LEU A 50 5.86 -21.75 -3.74
CA LEU A 50 5.49 -20.45 -3.17
C LEU A 50 5.44 -20.47 -1.63
N ARG A 51 4.97 -21.56 -1.01
CA ARG A 51 5.03 -21.73 0.46
C ARG A 51 6.47 -21.78 0.98
N SER A 52 7.42 -22.28 0.19
CA SER A 52 8.84 -22.24 0.56
C SER A 52 9.41 -20.81 0.50
N ILE A 53 8.96 -19.98 -0.45
CA ILE A 53 9.31 -18.56 -0.50
C ILE A 53 8.73 -17.82 0.72
N ASP A 54 7.44 -18.02 1.00
CA ASP A 54 6.73 -17.51 2.18
C ASP A 54 7.52 -17.81 3.47
N GLY A 55 7.80 -19.09 3.72
CA GLY A 55 8.58 -19.53 4.87
C GLY A 55 10.02 -18.99 4.88
N SER A 56 10.62 -18.76 3.70
CA SER A 56 11.95 -18.17 3.62
C SER A 56 11.97 -16.71 4.03
N LEU A 57 10.97 -15.89 3.65
CA LEU A 57 10.88 -14.48 4.05
C LEU A 57 10.72 -14.36 5.57
N GLY A 58 9.96 -15.27 6.18
CA GLY A 58 9.81 -15.36 7.63
C GLY A 58 9.30 -14.04 8.20
N LYS A 59 9.98 -13.51 9.22
CA LYS A 59 9.56 -12.30 9.94
C LYS A 59 9.59 -11.00 9.12
N THR A 60 10.22 -10.96 7.94
CA THR A 60 10.17 -9.75 7.08
C THR A 60 8.89 -9.64 6.27
N LEU A 61 8.13 -10.73 6.15
CA LEU A 61 6.87 -10.74 5.44
C LEU A 61 5.85 -9.86 6.16
N LEU A 62 5.28 -8.90 5.42
CA LEU A 62 4.19 -8.04 5.88
C LEU A 62 2.85 -8.63 5.44
N SER A 63 2.74 -9.01 4.17
CA SER A 63 1.51 -9.59 3.62
C SER A 63 1.80 -10.49 2.42
N LYS A 64 0.87 -11.41 2.18
CA LYS A 64 0.82 -12.27 1.00
C LYS A 64 -0.58 -12.20 0.43
N VAL A 65 -0.67 -11.82 -0.85
CA VAL A 65 -1.96 -11.76 -1.55
C VAL A 65 -1.97 -12.74 -2.70
N GLU A 66 -3.07 -13.46 -2.84
CA GLU A 66 -3.31 -14.40 -3.94
C GLU A 66 -4.56 -13.97 -4.72
N ASN A 67 -4.42 -13.86 -6.05
CA ASN A 67 -5.50 -13.53 -6.95
C ASN A 67 -5.59 -14.52 -8.11
N GLY A 68 -6.75 -14.66 -8.73
CA GLY A 68 -7.03 -15.62 -9.80
C GLY A 68 -7.62 -16.96 -9.31
N GLY A 69 -7.66 -17.93 -10.21
CA GLY A 69 -8.29 -19.24 -10.01
C GLY A 69 -7.31 -20.41 -9.88
N LYS A 70 -7.85 -21.63 -9.75
CA LYS A 70 -7.03 -22.85 -9.54
C LYS A 70 -5.99 -23.11 -10.65
N ARG A 71 -6.27 -22.68 -11.88
CA ARG A 71 -5.46 -22.95 -13.09
C ARG A 71 -4.64 -21.75 -13.58
N LYS A 72 -4.96 -20.54 -13.13
CA LYS A 72 -4.23 -19.30 -13.43
C LYS A 72 -4.31 -18.38 -12.23
N PHE A 73 -3.18 -18.06 -11.60
CA PHE A 73 -3.16 -17.26 -10.38
C PHE A 73 -1.89 -16.42 -10.28
N LEU A 74 -2.01 -15.33 -9.54
CA LEU A 74 -0.97 -14.39 -9.17
C LEU A 74 -0.78 -14.47 -7.66
N THR A 75 0.46 -14.56 -7.20
CA THR A 75 0.82 -14.42 -5.79
C THR A 75 1.77 -13.24 -5.66
N VAL A 76 1.45 -12.30 -4.79
CA VAL A 76 2.29 -11.14 -4.47
C VAL A 76 2.70 -11.23 -3.01
N PHE A 77 4.01 -11.12 -2.75
CA PHE A 77 4.58 -10.99 -1.42
C PHE A 77 5.03 -9.56 -1.18
N HIS A 78 4.70 -9.06 -0.01
CA HIS A 78 5.10 -7.74 0.48
C HIS A 78 5.98 -7.94 1.70
N TYR A 79 7.20 -7.43 1.67
CA TYR A 79 8.15 -7.66 2.75
C TYR A 79 9.13 -6.50 2.91
N LEU A 80 9.71 -6.41 4.10
CA LEU A 80 10.80 -5.47 4.39
C LEU A 80 12.09 -5.93 3.69
N GLY A 81 12.62 -5.10 2.80
CA GLY A 81 13.89 -5.33 2.12
C GLY A 81 15.10 -4.88 2.96
N ALA A 82 16.30 -5.17 2.46
CA ALA A 82 17.54 -4.77 3.12
C ALA A 82 17.59 -3.24 3.30
N PRO A 83 18.14 -2.74 4.43
CA PRO A 83 18.34 -1.31 4.60
C PRO A 83 19.19 -0.70 3.49
N ASP A 84 18.85 0.51 3.06
CA ASP A 84 19.53 1.24 2.00
C ASP A 84 19.73 2.71 2.41
N SER A 85 20.56 3.43 1.66
CA SER A 85 20.62 4.89 1.66
C SER A 85 19.36 5.48 1.04
N ASN A 86 18.89 6.62 1.55
CA ASN A 86 17.73 7.30 0.99
C ASN A 86 18.08 7.97 -0.35
N PRO A 87 17.55 7.52 -1.51
CA PRO A 87 17.90 8.11 -2.81
C PRO A 87 16.96 9.26 -3.19
N VAL A 88 16.00 9.60 -2.32
CA VAL A 88 14.86 10.47 -2.62
C VAL A 88 15.05 11.87 -2.04
N THR A 89 15.65 11.95 -0.85
CA THR A 89 15.83 13.20 -0.12
C THR A 89 17.29 13.47 0.15
N GLU A 90 17.63 14.73 0.41
CA GLU A 90 18.97 15.13 0.88
C GLU A 90 19.28 14.65 2.31
N TRP A 91 18.33 14.01 2.98
CA TRP A 91 18.53 13.48 4.33
C TRP A 91 19.42 12.24 4.29
N ASP A 92 20.60 12.36 4.90
CA ASP A 92 21.52 11.26 5.17
C ASP A 92 20.97 10.37 6.30
N GLU A 93 19.90 9.63 6.01
CA GLU A 93 19.32 8.65 6.93
C GLU A 93 19.07 7.30 6.24
N PRO A 94 19.35 6.17 6.92
CA PRO A 94 18.99 4.85 6.42
C PRO A 94 17.47 4.69 6.28
N ILE A 95 17.07 3.93 5.28
CA ILE A 95 15.68 3.57 4.99
C ILE A 95 15.53 2.06 4.87
N ILE A 96 14.31 1.55 5.05
CA ILE A 96 13.93 0.18 4.71
C ILE A 96 12.89 0.24 3.59
N PRO A 97 13.13 -0.42 2.44
CA PRO A 97 12.15 -0.50 1.38
C PRO A 97 11.06 -1.53 1.68
N ILE A 98 9.81 -1.19 1.38
CA ILE A 98 8.75 -2.21 1.28
C ILE A 98 8.78 -2.76 -0.14
N MET A 99 9.22 -4.01 -0.24
CA MET A 99 9.44 -4.74 -1.47
C MET A 99 8.16 -5.44 -1.89
N PHE A 100 7.86 -5.39 -3.19
CA PHE A 100 6.74 -6.08 -3.79
C PHE A 100 7.27 -7.10 -4.80
N ARG A 101 6.96 -8.38 -4.61
CA ARG A 101 7.40 -9.48 -5.50
C ARG A 101 6.23 -10.29 -5.97
N SER A 102 6.11 -10.48 -7.29
CA SER A 102 5.01 -11.22 -7.87
C SER A 102 5.42 -12.50 -8.59
N TYR A 103 4.52 -13.47 -8.55
CA TYR A 103 4.69 -14.79 -9.12
C TYR A 103 3.39 -15.20 -9.81
N THR A 104 3.45 -15.40 -11.13
CA THR A 104 2.28 -15.73 -11.96
C THR A 104 2.32 -17.20 -12.40
N TYR A 105 1.17 -17.85 -12.49
CA TYR A 105 1.01 -19.21 -13.01
C TYR A 105 -0.08 -19.24 -14.10
N PRO A 106 0.05 -20.01 -15.21
CA PRO A 106 1.21 -20.76 -15.67
C PRO A 106 2.10 -19.91 -16.58
N ALA A 107 3.23 -19.45 -16.07
CA ALA A 107 4.38 -18.96 -16.84
C ALA A 107 5.46 -18.64 -15.81
N ALA A 108 6.62 -19.30 -15.91
CA ALA A 108 7.73 -19.16 -14.98
C ALA A 108 8.48 -17.82 -15.10
N GLN A 109 7.74 -16.71 -15.15
CA GLN A 109 8.29 -15.42 -14.85
C GLN A 109 8.12 -15.24 -13.34
N VAL A 110 9.25 -15.25 -12.63
CA VAL A 110 9.39 -14.40 -11.44
C VAL A 110 9.08 -13.00 -11.97
N ALA A 111 7.81 -12.61 -11.86
CA ALA A 111 7.23 -11.56 -12.67
C ALA A 111 7.61 -10.26 -12.00
N HIS A 112 8.77 -9.75 -12.38
CA HIS A 112 9.24 -8.39 -12.15
C HIS A 112 9.49 -8.05 -10.66
N ARG A 113 10.57 -7.33 -10.39
CA ARG A 113 10.59 -6.50 -9.17
C ARG A 113 9.60 -5.40 -9.48
N PHE A 114 8.45 -5.37 -8.79
CA PHE A 114 7.65 -4.15 -8.85
C PHE A 114 8.47 -3.03 -8.23
N PRO A 115 8.43 -1.81 -8.79
CA PRO A 115 9.18 -0.70 -8.22
C PRO A 115 8.79 -0.54 -6.75
N ASP A 116 9.79 -0.36 -5.89
CA ASP A 116 9.56 -0.13 -4.46
C ASP A 116 8.61 1.08 -4.34
N ARG A 117 7.46 0.88 -3.71
CA ARG A 117 6.41 1.92 -3.66
C ARG A 117 6.61 2.90 -2.52
N CYS A 118 7.24 2.44 -1.46
CA CYS A 118 7.54 3.27 -0.33
C CYS A 118 8.80 2.85 0.42
N TYR A 119 9.46 3.86 0.98
CA TYR A 119 10.61 3.75 1.86
C TYR A 119 10.21 4.22 3.25
N VAL A 120 10.52 3.42 4.26
CA VAL A 120 10.27 3.76 5.67
C VAL A 120 11.59 4.11 6.30
N SER A 121 11.73 5.35 6.74
CA SER A 121 13.00 5.83 7.27
C SER A 121 13.25 5.38 8.69
N LYS A 122 14.52 5.36 9.09
CA LYS A 122 14.94 5.06 10.46
C LYS A 122 14.27 5.97 11.48
N HIS A 123 13.95 7.21 11.11
CA HIS A 123 13.22 8.12 11.98
C HIS A 123 11.79 7.65 12.25
N ALA A 124 11.08 7.15 11.23
CA ALA A 124 9.74 6.60 11.40
C ALA A 124 9.75 5.38 12.34
N PHE A 125 10.73 4.48 12.18
CA PHE A 125 10.94 3.36 13.11
C PHE A 125 11.26 3.82 14.54
N ALA A 126 12.11 4.83 14.71
CA ALA A 126 12.39 5.37 16.03
C ALA A 126 11.11 5.93 16.70
N ARG A 127 10.21 6.55 15.94
CA ARG A 127 8.92 7.03 16.47
C ARG A 127 7.95 5.90 16.80
N LEU A 128 7.89 4.85 15.98
CA LEU A 128 7.13 3.62 16.29
C LEU A 128 7.59 3.02 17.61
N ILE A 129 8.89 2.74 17.73
CA ILE A 129 9.52 2.19 18.93
C ILE A 129 9.24 3.08 20.15
N GLN A 130 9.45 4.39 20.03
CA GLN A 130 9.28 5.33 21.13
C GLN A 130 7.87 5.25 21.76
N ARG A 131 6.86 5.09 20.91
CA ARG A 131 5.48 5.38 21.26
C ARG A 131 4.64 4.13 21.49
N LEU A 132 4.90 3.05 20.76
CA LEU A 132 4.29 1.73 20.96
C LEU A 132 5.10 0.87 21.92
N GLY A 133 6.41 1.13 22.02
CA GLY A 133 7.33 0.24 22.71
C GLY A 133 7.67 -0.98 21.85
N VAL A 134 8.69 -1.70 22.27
CA VAL A 134 9.02 -3.03 21.77
C VAL A 134 9.18 -3.93 22.98
N SER A 135 8.60 -5.13 22.92
CA SER A 135 8.75 -6.11 23.99
C SER A 135 10.14 -6.73 23.94
N GLU A 136 10.73 -6.96 25.11
CA GLU A 136 11.84 -7.89 25.23
C GLU A 136 11.32 -9.30 24.88
N GLY A 137 12.06 -9.99 24.03
CA GLY A 137 11.82 -11.37 23.70
C GLY A 137 12.09 -12.30 24.88
N SER A 138 11.85 -13.59 24.68
CA SER A 138 12.06 -14.63 25.70
C SER A 138 13.50 -14.76 26.20
N LYS A 139 14.47 -14.17 25.48
CA LYS A 139 15.88 -14.07 25.89
C LYS A 139 16.19 -12.63 26.31
N GLN A 140 16.75 -12.48 27.51
CA GLN A 140 17.13 -11.19 28.07
C GLN A 140 18.00 -10.39 27.09
N GLY A 141 17.61 -9.13 26.84
CA GLY A 141 18.32 -8.23 25.92
C GLY A 141 18.07 -8.45 24.43
N THR A 142 17.19 -9.37 24.02
CA THR A 142 16.67 -9.45 22.64
C THR A 142 15.35 -8.70 22.54
N TYR A 143 15.18 -7.82 21.56
CA TYR A 143 13.92 -7.12 21.31
C TYR A 143 13.26 -7.72 20.07
N ASP A 144 11.95 -7.97 20.13
CA ASP A 144 11.22 -8.38 18.94
C ASP A 144 10.67 -7.18 18.17
N PHE A 145 11.53 -6.61 17.31
CA PHE A 145 11.17 -5.45 16.49
C PHE A 145 10.07 -5.74 15.47
N TYR A 146 9.84 -7.01 15.10
CA TYR A 146 8.89 -7.38 14.06
C TYR A 146 7.44 -7.37 14.55
N THR A 147 7.22 -7.19 15.85
CA THR A 147 5.91 -6.81 16.42
C THR A 147 5.39 -5.50 15.83
N LEU A 148 6.28 -4.62 15.34
CA LEU A 148 5.91 -3.37 14.69
C LEU A 148 5.39 -3.55 13.26
N ASN A 149 5.52 -4.75 12.66
CA ASN A 149 5.08 -5.00 11.28
C ASN A 149 3.59 -4.73 11.08
N GLU A 150 2.76 -4.93 12.10
CA GLU A 150 1.31 -4.67 12.03
C GLU A 150 1.00 -3.22 11.67
N GLU A 151 1.83 -2.27 12.11
CA GLU A 151 1.69 -0.86 11.74
C GLU A 151 2.08 -0.61 10.28
N LEU A 152 2.97 -1.42 9.71
CA LEU A 152 3.50 -1.25 8.36
C LEU A 152 2.60 -1.88 7.29
N VAL A 153 1.74 -2.84 7.63
CA VAL A 153 0.85 -3.52 6.67
C VAL A 153 0.04 -2.53 5.82
N PRO A 154 -0.61 -1.49 6.38
CA PRO A 154 -1.38 -0.52 5.59
C PRO A 154 -0.57 0.25 4.55
N LEU A 155 0.75 0.39 4.76
CA LEU A 155 1.63 1.06 3.80
C LEU A 155 1.65 0.35 2.44
N VAL A 156 1.48 -0.97 2.43
CA VAL A 156 1.42 -1.78 1.19
C VAL A 156 0.30 -1.27 0.26
N THR A 157 -0.92 -1.19 0.79
CA THR A 157 -2.08 -0.80 0.00
C THR A 157 -2.11 0.70 -0.26
N TRP A 158 -1.94 1.51 0.78
CA TRP A 158 -2.08 2.97 0.65
C TRP A 158 -0.98 3.61 -0.16
N SER A 159 0.25 3.07 -0.14
CA SER A 159 1.28 3.54 -1.07
C SER A 159 0.83 3.33 -2.51
N THR A 160 0.23 2.18 -2.81
CA THR A 160 -0.31 1.90 -4.14
C THR A 160 -1.44 2.85 -4.52
N VAL A 161 -2.40 3.10 -3.61
CA VAL A 161 -3.50 4.05 -3.85
C VAL A 161 -2.95 5.43 -4.20
N TRP A 162 -2.04 5.96 -3.39
CA TRP A 162 -1.47 7.28 -3.63
C TRP A 162 -0.66 7.33 -4.92
N MET A 163 0.18 6.33 -5.18
CA MET A 163 0.93 6.24 -6.44
C MET A 163 -0.01 6.21 -7.65
N MET A 164 -1.11 5.48 -7.58
CA MET A 164 -2.09 5.37 -8.66
C MET A 164 -2.92 6.64 -8.84
N CYS A 165 -3.49 7.22 -7.77
CA CYS A 165 -4.28 8.44 -7.90
C CYS A 165 -3.38 9.62 -8.34
N LEU A 166 -2.05 9.57 -8.17
CA LEU A 166 -1.13 10.68 -8.54
C LEU A 166 -0.35 10.45 -9.84
N MET A 167 -0.43 9.26 -10.44
CA MET A 167 0.38 8.84 -11.59
C MET A 167 0.33 9.82 -12.78
N ASP A 168 -0.81 10.46 -13.02
CA ASP A 168 -0.97 11.41 -14.13
C ASP A 168 -0.47 12.83 -13.80
N VAL A 169 -0.22 13.09 -12.53
CA VAL A 169 0.19 14.39 -11.99
C VAL A 169 1.68 14.40 -11.71
N VAL A 170 2.28 13.23 -11.45
CA VAL A 170 3.63 13.16 -10.91
C VAL A 170 4.72 13.73 -11.82
N HIS A 171 4.40 13.89 -13.11
CA HIS A 171 5.29 14.41 -14.12
C HIS A 171 5.12 15.92 -14.39
N LEU A 172 4.19 16.59 -13.70
CA LEU A 172 3.94 18.01 -13.91
C LEU A 172 5.04 18.86 -13.26
N ALA A 173 5.72 19.66 -14.07
CA ALA A 173 6.83 20.53 -13.66
C ALA A 173 6.45 21.61 -12.62
N GLN A 174 5.15 21.83 -12.40
CA GLN A 174 4.60 22.84 -11.50
C GLN A 174 4.44 22.36 -10.06
N LEU A 175 4.66 21.06 -9.79
CA LEU A 175 4.58 20.53 -8.43
C LEU A 175 5.79 21.05 -7.62
N PRO A 176 5.59 21.82 -6.53
CA PRO A 176 6.69 22.24 -5.70
C PRO A 176 7.43 21.00 -5.17
N LYS A 177 8.76 21.07 -5.16
CA LYS A 177 9.62 20.02 -4.56
C LYS A 177 9.36 19.84 -3.06
N GLU A 178 8.61 20.76 -2.47
CA GLU A 178 8.17 20.77 -1.08
C GLU A 178 7.06 19.72 -0.86
N LEU A 179 7.53 18.52 -0.51
CA LEU A 179 6.91 17.44 0.26
C LEU A 179 5.39 17.55 0.50
N LEU A 180 4.58 17.10 -0.46
CA LEU A 180 3.18 16.73 -0.20
C LEU A 180 3.12 15.59 0.83
N ALA A 181 2.56 15.84 2.02
CA ALA A 181 2.43 14.83 3.07
C ALA A 181 1.10 14.07 2.97
N PHE A 182 1.07 12.97 2.22
CA PHE A 182 -0.09 12.09 2.11
C PHE A 182 -0.29 11.26 3.38
N PRO A 183 -1.48 11.30 4.00
CA PRO A 183 -1.78 10.51 5.18
C PRO A 183 -1.94 9.02 4.80
N ILE A 184 -1.38 8.14 5.62
CA ILE A 184 -1.60 6.70 5.53
C ILE A 184 -2.05 6.21 6.91
N PRO A 185 -3.28 5.68 7.07
CA PRO A 185 -3.75 5.20 8.36
C PRO A 185 -3.00 3.93 8.76
N SER A 186 -2.63 3.83 10.04
CA SER A 186 -2.13 2.58 10.65
C SER A 186 -3.02 2.14 11.81
N SER A 187 -2.79 0.97 12.38
CA SER A 187 -3.62 0.43 13.46
C SER A 187 -3.67 1.40 14.65
N ASN A 188 -2.51 1.82 15.18
CA ASN A 188 -2.43 2.68 16.36
C ASN A 188 -2.00 4.12 16.05
N GLY A 189 -2.02 4.53 14.78
CA GLY A 189 -1.55 5.84 14.37
C GLY A 189 -1.81 6.19 12.91
N MET A 190 -0.96 7.08 12.41
CA MET A 190 -0.95 7.53 11.02
C MET A 190 0.48 7.82 10.58
N PHE A 191 0.85 7.34 9.40
CA PHE A 191 2.06 7.76 8.72
C PHE A 191 1.80 8.97 7.83
N PHE A 192 2.83 9.77 7.63
CA PHE A 192 2.84 10.85 6.65
C PHE A 192 3.91 10.54 5.60
N ALA A 193 3.44 10.35 4.38
CA ALA A 193 4.26 9.98 3.24
C ALA A 193 4.51 11.19 2.37
N THR A 194 5.76 11.45 2.03
CA THR A 194 6.14 12.48 1.07
C THR A 194 6.38 11.86 -0.30
N LEU A 195 5.72 12.35 -1.34
CA LEU A 195 5.93 11.84 -2.70
C LEU A 195 7.15 12.49 -3.33
N ASN A 196 8.01 11.67 -3.95
CA ASN A 196 9.05 12.15 -4.85
C ASN A 196 8.58 12.13 -6.30
N MET A 197 8.72 13.28 -6.95
CA MET A 197 8.30 13.50 -8.33
C MET A 197 9.35 13.03 -9.35
N SER A 198 10.64 13.06 -9.00
CA SER A 198 11.72 12.61 -9.90
C SER A 198 11.80 11.09 -9.98
N ARG A 199 11.37 10.40 -8.91
CA ARG A 199 11.22 8.95 -8.86
C ARG A 199 9.90 8.63 -8.13
N PRO A 200 8.87 8.12 -8.84
CA PRO A 200 7.50 7.96 -8.32
C PRO A 200 7.49 6.97 -7.15
N MET A 201 7.67 7.49 -5.94
CA MET A 201 7.87 6.71 -4.72
C MET A 201 7.55 7.55 -3.48
N LEU A 202 6.96 6.91 -2.48
CA LEU A 202 6.67 7.54 -1.20
C LEU A 202 7.83 7.39 -0.23
N ASN A 203 8.23 8.47 0.43
CA ASN A 203 9.16 8.47 1.54
C ASN A 203 8.41 8.71 2.85
N ILE A 204 8.50 7.78 3.78
CA ILE A 204 7.78 7.76 5.04
C ILE A 204 8.79 8.03 6.15
N ARG A 205 8.82 9.26 6.63
CA ARG A 205 9.70 9.68 7.74
C ARG A 205 8.97 9.86 9.06
N THR A 206 7.66 10.08 9.00
CA THR A 206 6.86 10.47 10.16
C THR A 206 5.76 9.46 10.41
N TRP A 207 5.66 9.04 11.67
CA TRP A 207 4.53 8.28 12.21
C TRP A 207 4.01 9.01 13.45
N VAL A 208 2.68 9.10 13.60
CA VAL A 208 1.99 9.76 14.72
C VAL A 208 1.01 8.82 15.41
N HIS A 209 1.17 8.64 16.72
CA HIS A 209 0.27 7.78 17.51
C HIS A 209 -1.10 8.46 17.67
N ASP A 210 -2.17 7.68 17.73
CA ASP A 210 -3.55 8.17 17.95
C ASP A 210 -3.73 9.20 19.07
N ARG A 211 -3.05 9.02 20.20
CA ARG A 211 -3.10 9.97 21.33
C ARG A 211 -2.52 11.35 21.02
N GLN A 212 -1.70 11.45 19.96
CA GLN A 212 -1.06 12.68 19.49
C GLN A 212 -1.74 13.25 18.25
N LEU A 213 -2.68 12.51 17.64
CA LEU A 213 -3.45 13.03 16.52
C LEU A 213 -4.42 14.10 17.00
N SER A 214 -4.54 15.19 16.24
CA SER A 214 -5.60 16.18 16.41
C SER A 214 -6.98 15.57 16.13
N ALA A 215 -8.06 16.21 16.57
CA ALA A 215 -9.43 15.74 16.27
C ALA A 215 -9.66 15.59 14.76
N ARG A 216 -9.13 16.53 13.98
CA ARG A 216 -9.17 16.52 12.52
C ARG A 216 -8.42 15.31 11.95
N GLN A 217 -7.20 15.05 12.40
CA GLN A 217 -6.40 13.92 11.95
C GLN A 217 -7.04 12.58 12.33
N ARG A 218 -7.66 12.46 13.51
CA ARG A 218 -8.41 11.23 13.89
C ARG A 218 -9.63 11.02 12.99
N SER A 219 -10.38 12.07 12.69
CA SER A 219 -11.50 12.02 11.74
C SER A 219 -11.02 11.53 10.37
N LEU A 220 -9.94 12.12 9.85
CA LEU A 220 -9.34 11.72 8.59
C LEU A 220 -8.85 10.28 8.59
N LYS A 221 -8.17 9.84 9.66
CA LYS A 221 -7.76 8.43 9.85
C LYS A 221 -8.95 7.49 9.70
N SER A 222 -10.04 7.78 10.41
CA SER A 222 -11.27 6.97 10.39
C SER A 222 -11.88 6.91 8.99
N LYS A 223 -12.00 8.06 8.32
CA LYS A 223 -12.51 8.14 6.94
C LYS A 223 -11.65 7.34 5.96
N LEU A 224 -10.32 7.44 6.06
CA LEU A 224 -9.40 6.66 5.23
C LEU A 224 -9.60 5.16 5.49
N GLN A 225 -9.61 4.71 6.75
CA GLN A 225 -9.84 3.31 7.10
C GLN A 225 -11.18 2.77 6.59
N GLN A 226 -12.23 3.60 6.57
CA GLN A 226 -13.55 3.23 6.04
C GLN A 226 -13.65 3.29 4.51
N SER A 227 -12.68 3.94 3.85
CA SER A 227 -12.67 4.11 2.38
C SER A 227 -12.07 2.93 1.64
N LEU A 228 -11.70 1.87 2.35
CA LEU A 228 -11.05 0.69 1.80
C LEU A 228 -11.45 -0.55 2.60
N ASP A 229 -12.00 -1.55 1.92
CA ASP A 229 -12.27 -2.87 2.51
C ASP A 229 -11.14 -3.88 2.22
N GLU A 230 -11.22 -5.05 2.85
CA GLU A 230 -10.18 -6.09 2.73
C GLU A 230 -10.08 -6.67 1.30
N SER A 231 -11.19 -6.76 0.56
CA SER A 231 -11.19 -7.28 -0.80
C SER A 231 -10.54 -6.32 -1.79
N GLU A 232 -10.82 -5.03 -1.64
CA GLU A 232 -10.19 -3.94 -2.37
C GLU A 232 -8.70 -3.84 -2.00
N ALA A 233 -8.37 -3.95 -0.72
CA ALA A 233 -6.99 -3.89 -0.25
C ALA A 233 -6.12 -4.99 -0.87
N ASN A 234 -6.66 -6.22 -0.93
CA ASN A 234 -5.99 -7.34 -1.57
C ASN A 234 -5.76 -7.07 -3.07
N LEU A 235 -6.78 -6.62 -3.79
CA LEU A 235 -6.65 -6.28 -5.20
C LEU A 235 -5.61 -5.20 -5.47
N ILE A 236 -5.70 -4.11 -4.74
CA ILE A 236 -4.86 -2.92 -4.93
C ILE A 236 -3.41 -3.28 -4.62
N SER A 237 -3.16 -4.08 -3.59
CA SER A 237 -1.82 -4.56 -3.24
C SER A 237 -1.14 -5.41 -4.33
N CYS A 238 -1.90 -5.90 -5.31
CA CYS A 238 -1.40 -6.68 -6.45
C CYS A 238 -1.08 -5.84 -7.70
N ILE A 239 -1.39 -4.55 -7.72
CA ILE A 239 -1.21 -3.69 -8.90
C ILE A 239 0.28 -3.48 -9.20
N ALA A 240 0.63 -3.31 -10.47
CA ALA A 240 1.89 -2.73 -10.97
C ALA A 240 1.66 -1.98 -12.28
N ASP A 241 2.65 -1.20 -12.71
CA ASP A 241 2.55 -0.31 -13.89
C ASP A 241 2.22 -1.09 -15.17
N ASP A 242 2.74 -2.31 -15.30
CA ASP A 242 2.55 -3.24 -16.43
C ASP A 242 1.59 -4.40 -16.13
N MET A 243 1.21 -4.61 -14.86
CA MET A 243 0.34 -5.69 -14.43
C MET A 243 -0.84 -5.18 -13.60
N ARG A 244 -2.03 -5.21 -14.20
CA ARG A 244 -3.30 -4.87 -13.55
C ARG A 244 -4.18 -6.13 -13.47
N PRO A 245 -4.29 -6.76 -12.29
CA PRO A 245 -5.19 -7.89 -12.12
C PRO A 245 -6.64 -7.50 -12.47
N PRO A 246 -7.46 -8.43 -12.99
CA PRO A 246 -8.86 -8.13 -13.32
C PRO A 246 -9.61 -7.49 -12.15
N GLY A 247 -10.29 -6.37 -12.43
CA GLY A 247 -11.07 -5.61 -11.44
C GLY A 247 -10.27 -4.65 -10.55
N CYS A 248 -8.93 -4.67 -10.58
CA CYS A 248 -8.13 -3.76 -9.76
C CYS A 248 -8.32 -2.28 -10.14
N GLY A 249 -8.49 -1.99 -11.44
CA GLY A 249 -8.74 -0.63 -11.93
C GLY A 249 -10.05 -0.07 -11.38
N PHE A 250 -11.08 -0.90 -11.29
CA PHE A 250 -12.37 -0.50 -10.71
C PHE A 250 -12.26 -0.30 -9.19
N ALA A 251 -11.57 -1.19 -8.48
CA ALA A 251 -11.35 -1.03 -7.03
C ALA A 251 -10.61 0.27 -6.70
N VAL A 252 -9.56 0.62 -7.47
CA VAL A 252 -8.86 1.90 -7.32
C VAL A 252 -9.81 3.07 -7.57
N LYS A 253 -10.61 3.04 -8.65
CA LYS A 253 -11.59 4.09 -8.94
C LYS A 253 -12.62 4.24 -7.83
N ALA A 254 -13.15 3.14 -7.29
CA ALA A 254 -14.10 3.16 -6.17
C ALA A 254 -13.48 3.78 -4.91
N VAL A 255 -12.23 3.42 -4.58
CA VAL A 255 -11.48 4.03 -3.49
C VAL A 255 -11.24 5.52 -3.73
N CYS A 256 -10.64 5.93 -4.87
CA CYS A 256 -10.39 7.34 -5.16
C CYS A 256 -11.74 8.13 -5.21
N SER A 257 -12.86 7.52 -5.62
CA SER A 257 -14.20 8.14 -5.58
C SER A 257 -14.68 8.43 -4.16
N ARG A 258 -14.46 7.49 -3.21
CA ARG A 258 -14.75 7.73 -1.80
C ARG A 258 -13.85 8.83 -1.24
N LEU A 259 -12.57 8.84 -1.60
CA LEU A 259 -11.63 9.92 -1.21
C LEU A 259 -12.07 11.29 -1.75
N ALA A 260 -12.59 11.35 -2.98
CA ALA A 260 -13.06 12.59 -3.60
C ALA A 260 -14.14 13.29 -2.77
N SER A 261 -14.99 12.53 -2.06
CA SER A 261 -16.06 13.09 -1.22
C SER A 261 -15.56 13.90 -0.01
N PHE A 262 -14.29 13.72 0.39
CA PHE A 262 -13.66 14.47 1.48
C PHE A 262 -12.27 15.01 1.09
N SER A 263 -12.04 15.25 -0.21
CA SER A 263 -10.76 15.73 -0.75
C SER A 263 -10.32 17.05 -0.11
N ASN A 264 -11.25 17.95 0.21
CA ASN A 264 -10.94 19.21 0.91
C ASN A 264 -10.33 18.97 2.29
N GLU A 265 -10.92 18.06 3.08
CA GLU A 265 -10.39 17.75 4.41
C GLU A 265 -9.03 17.06 4.33
N LEU A 266 -8.84 16.21 3.31
CA LEU A 266 -7.58 15.54 3.03
C LEU A 266 -6.48 16.54 2.65
N LEU A 267 -6.77 17.47 1.74
CA LEU A 267 -5.84 18.50 1.28
C LEU A 267 -5.50 19.48 2.40
N ASP A 268 -6.47 19.92 3.18
CA ASP A 268 -6.17 20.83 4.28
C ASP A 268 -5.28 20.15 5.35
N ALA A 269 -5.48 18.86 5.62
CA ALA A 269 -4.66 18.11 6.57
C ALA A 269 -3.25 17.84 6.02
N ALA A 270 -3.13 17.52 4.74
CA ALA A 270 -1.85 17.26 4.08
C ALA A 270 -0.98 18.52 3.96
N PHE A 271 -1.59 19.72 3.99
CA PHE A 271 -0.91 21.00 3.81
C PHE A 271 -0.92 21.88 5.07
N GLU A 272 -1.37 21.37 6.22
CA GLU A 272 -1.48 22.12 7.48
C GLU A 272 -0.15 22.77 7.91
N HIS A 273 0.98 22.14 7.54
CA HIS A 273 2.33 22.60 7.88
C HIS A 273 3.01 23.44 6.80
N LEU A 274 2.36 23.65 5.65
CA LEU A 274 2.89 24.45 4.55
C LEU A 274 2.37 25.88 4.66
N SER A 275 3.28 26.86 4.54
CA SER A 275 2.96 28.28 4.49
C SER A 275 1.96 28.59 3.37
N ASP A 276 1.10 29.59 3.57
CA ASP A 276 0.16 30.00 2.53
C ASP A 276 0.91 30.66 1.37
N SER A 277 0.90 29.99 0.21
CA SER A 277 1.52 30.45 -1.03
C SER A 277 0.62 30.18 -2.24
N PRO A 278 0.78 30.92 -3.35
CA PRO A 278 0.08 30.63 -4.61
C PRO A 278 0.30 29.19 -5.09
N GLU A 279 1.52 28.67 -4.94
CA GLU A 279 1.89 27.30 -5.33
C GLU A 279 1.12 26.25 -4.53
N LYS A 280 0.87 26.50 -3.24
CA LYS A 280 0.01 25.65 -2.40
C LYS A 280 -1.42 25.61 -2.91
N ALA A 281 -1.99 26.75 -3.29
CA ALA A 281 -3.36 26.83 -3.81
C ALA A 281 -3.50 26.09 -5.15
N ASP A 282 -2.56 26.31 -6.07
CA ASP A 282 -2.53 25.63 -7.38
C ASP A 282 -2.39 24.12 -7.21
N LEU A 283 -1.58 23.69 -6.24
CA LEU A 283 -1.37 22.28 -5.93
C LEU A 283 -2.61 21.60 -5.35
N GLN A 284 -3.32 22.28 -4.44
CA GLN A 284 -4.60 21.80 -3.92
C GLN A 284 -5.64 21.64 -5.04
N VAL A 285 -5.72 22.60 -5.96
CA VAL A 285 -6.61 22.52 -7.13
C VAL A 285 -6.24 21.34 -8.02
N LEU A 286 -4.95 21.15 -8.28
CA LEU A 286 -4.45 20.07 -9.13
C LEU A 286 -4.75 18.69 -8.53
N VAL A 287 -4.38 18.44 -7.27
CA VAL A 287 -4.68 17.17 -6.60
C VAL A 287 -6.19 16.94 -6.52
N ARG A 288 -6.99 17.99 -6.26
CA ARG A 288 -8.46 17.89 -6.27
C ARG A 288 -8.97 17.42 -7.63
N LYS A 289 -8.56 18.09 -8.72
CA LYS A 289 -8.97 17.72 -10.08
C LYS A 289 -8.59 16.28 -10.41
N THR A 290 -7.40 15.85 -9.99
CA THR A 290 -6.97 14.48 -10.23
C THR A 290 -7.82 13.48 -9.46
N VAL A 291 -8.05 13.69 -8.16
CA VAL A 291 -8.90 12.80 -7.37
C VAL A 291 -10.34 12.78 -7.91
N GLU A 292 -10.86 13.92 -8.35
CA GLU A 292 -12.17 14.04 -9.00
C GLU A 292 -12.24 13.35 -10.36
N ALA A 293 -11.13 13.27 -11.12
CA ALA A 293 -11.09 12.54 -12.39
C ALA A 293 -11.30 11.02 -12.22
N PHE A 294 -11.06 10.49 -11.02
CA PHE A 294 -11.34 9.08 -10.69
C PHE A 294 -12.77 8.86 -10.15
N LYS A 295 -13.58 9.91 -10.02
CA LYS A 295 -14.92 9.83 -9.44
C LYS A 295 -15.85 9.03 -10.34
N LEU A 296 -16.32 7.90 -9.83
CA LEU A 296 -17.43 7.14 -10.38
C LEU A 296 -18.72 7.93 -10.18
N SER A 297 -19.68 7.76 -11.10
CA SER A 297 -21.02 8.29 -10.91
C SER A 297 -21.62 7.76 -9.59
N PRO A 298 -22.48 8.53 -8.91
CA PRO A 298 -23.03 8.10 -7.62
C PRO A 298 -23.75 6.75 -7.70
N GLY A 299 -24.42 6.46 -8.82
CA GLY A 299 -25.12 5.19 -9.04
C GLY A 299 -24.15 4.04 -9.23
N THR A 300 -23.04 4.26 -9.95
CA THR A 300 -22.00 3.25 -10.11
C THR A 300 -21.31 2.93 -8.79
N LEU A 301 -21.02 3.95 -7.96
CA LEU A 301 -20.44 3.73 -6.64
C LEU A 301 -21.41 3.01 -5.70
N ALA A 302 -22.70 3.39 -5.70
CA ALA A 302 -23.71 2.75 -4.87
C ALA A 302 -23.98 1.29 -5.29
N ALA A 303 -24.07 1.02 -6.60
CA ALA A 303 -24.17 -0.33 -7.13
C ALA A 303 -22.96 -1.18 -6.73
N TYR A 304 -21.75 -0.62 -6.79
CA TYR A 304 -20.55 -1.29 -6.30
C TYR A 304 -20.65 -1.63 -4.81
N GLN A 305 -21.03 -0.66 -3.98
CA GLN A 305 -21.17 -0.87 -2.52
C GLN A 305 -22.26 -1.89 -2.14
N SER A 306 -23.23 -2.15 -3.03
CA SER A 306 -24.28 -3.15 -2.82
C SER A 306 -23.82 -4.60 -3.02
N LEU A 307 -22.67 -4.82 -3.67
CA LEU A 307 -22.15 -6.16 -3.92
C LEU A 307 -21.57 -6.77 -2.65
N SER A 308 -21.85 -8.05 -2.41
CA SER A 308 -21.24 -8.75 -1.28
C SER A 308 -19.74 -8.97 -1.52
N ARG A 309 -18.98 -9.09 -0.43
CA ARG A 309 -17.56 -9.42 -0.46
C ARG A 309 -17.29 -10.70 -1.26
N GLU A 310 -18.16 -11.71 -1.14
CA GLU A 310 -18.04 -12.97 -1.87
C GLU A 310 -18.24 -12.77 -3.37
N ALA A 311 -19.20 -11.93 -3.77
CA ALA A 311 -19.42 -11.59 -5.17
C ALA A 311 -18.20 -10.87 -5.77
N PHE A 312 -17.58 -9.97 -5.01
CA PHE A 312 -16.33 -9.31 -5.38
C PHE A 312 -15.19 -10.30 -5.55
N LEU A 313 -14.89 -11.09 -4.53
CA LEU A 313 -13.82 -12.08 -4.59
C LEU A 313 -14.06 -13.10 -5.71
N ALA A 314 -15.32 -13.48 -5.97
CA ALA A 314 -15.66 -14.36 -7.08
C ALA A 314 -15.39 -13.69 -8.43
N ALA A 315 -15.78 -12.42 -8.62
CA ALA A 315 -15.49 -11.68 -9.84
C ALA A 315 -13.97 -11.56 -10.08
N PHE A 316 -13.23 -11.12 -9.06
CA PHE A 316 -11.80 -10.84 -9.14
C PHE A 316 -10.92 -12.07 -9.40
N ARG A 317 -11.35 -13.24 -8.95
CA ARG A 317 -10.64 -14.51 -9.22
C ARG A 317 -10.79 -15.01 -10.65
N ARG A 318 -11.64 -14.38 -11.47
CA ARG A 318 -11.86 -14.79 -12.85
C ARG A 318 -10.89 -14.09 -13.81
N PRO A 319 -10.46 -14.76 -14.90
CA PRO A 319 -9.68 -14.11 -15.95
C PRO A 319 -10.41 -12.94 -16.64
N ASP A 320 -11.75 -13.00 -16.73
CA ASP A 320 -12.67 -11.97 -17.24
C ASP A 320 -13.29 -11.14 -16.10
N GLY A 321 -12.58 -11.01 -14.97
CA GLY A 321 -13.14 -10.48 -13.73
C GLY A 321 -13.68 -9.04 -13.83
N GLU A 322 -13.09 -8.23 -14.70
CA GLU A 322 -13.56 -6.85 -14.93
C GLU A 322 -14.90 -6.85 -15.69
N GLN A 323 -15.04 -7.63 -16.77
CA GLN A 323 -16.33 -7.78 -17.45
C GLN A 323 -17.38 -8.41 -16.54
N HIS A 324 -16.98 -9.37 -15.71
CA HIS A 324 -17.88 -9.99 -14.75
C HIS A 324 -18.35 -9.00 -13.68
N LEU A 325 -17.45 -8.12 -13.21
CA LEU A 325 -17.82 -7.06 -12.28
C LEU A 325 -18.81 -6.09 -12.93
N ILE A 326 -18.56 -5.63 -14.16
CA ILE A 326 -19.49 -4.76 -14.91
C ILE A 326 -20.87 -5.41 -15.00
N MET A 327 -20.94 -6.68 -15.40
CA MET A 327 -22.21 -7.43 -15.44
C MET A 327 -22.88 -7.52 -14.06
N LEU A 328 -22.13 -7.67 -12.97
CA LEU A 328 -22.69 -7.67 -11.61
C LEU A 328 -23.25 -6.29 -11.22
N LEU A 329 -22.56 -5.21 -11.60
CA LEU A 329 -23.01 -3.84 -11.38
C LEU A 329 -24.30 -3.56 -12.17
N GLU A 330 -24.34 -3.92 -13.45
CA GLU A 330 -25.55 -3.80 -14.28
C GLU A 330 -26.73 -4.57 -13.68
N LYS A 331 -26.49 -5.79 -13.17
CA LYS A 331 -27.51 -6.57 -12.47
C LYS A 331 -27.97 -5.92 -11.17
N ALA A 332 -27.07 -5.28 -10.42
CA ALA A 332 -27.42 -4.56 -9.20
C ALA A 332 -28.31 -3.35 -9.54
N VAL A 333 -27.96 -2.60 -10.58
CA VAL A 333 -28.76 -1.47 -11.10
C VAL A 333 -30.13 -1.92 -11.60
N GLN A 334 -30.21 -3.06 -12.30
CA GLN A 334 -31.49 -3.62 -12.74
C GLN A 334 -32.39 -4.07 -11.58
N LYS A 335 -31.80 -4.50 -10.46
CA LYS A 335 -32.53 -4.93 -9.27
C LYS A 335 -33.01 -3.77 -8.40
N ASP A 336 -32.29 -2.66 -8.41
CA ASP A 336 -32.66 -1.43 -7.72
C ASP A 336 -32.62 -0.25 -8.71
N PRO A 337 -33.76 0.05 -9.37
CA PRO A 337 -33.86 1.12 -10.36
C PRO A 337 -33.48 2.51 -9.82
N ASN A 338 -33.50 2.72 -8.50
CA ASN A 338 -33.03 3.97 -7.89
C ASN A 338 -31.51 4.17 -8.09
N LEU A 339 -30.76 3.09 -8.31
CA LEU A 339 -29.35 3.15 -8.69
C LEU A 339 -29.16 3.58 -10.15
N ALA A 340 -30.17 3.40 -11.01
CA ALA A 340 -30.09 3.63 -12.46
C ALA A 340 -30.09 5.13 -12.81
N GLU A 341 -30.88 5.95 -12.12
CA GLU A 341 -30.91 7.41 -12.32
C GLU A 341 -29.54 8.07 -12.09
N ALA A 342 -28.73 7.46 -11.21
CA ALA A 342 -27.40 7.92 -10.89
C ALA A 342 -26.27 7.19 -11.67
N PHE A 343 -26.60 6.19 -12.49
CA PHE A 343 -25.66 5.43 -13.32
C PHE A 343 -25.54 6.01 -14.74
N GLY A 344 -26.57 6.71 -15.22
CA GLY A 344 -26.65 7.29 -16.57
C GLY A 344 -26.39 8.79 -16.68
N SER A 345 -25.94 9.45 -15.61
CA SER A 345 -25.54 10.85 -15.61
C SER A 345 -24.02 10.95 -15.74
N ASP A 346 -23.54 11.03 -16.99
CA ASP A 346 -22.17 11.44 -17.35
C ASP A 346 -22.01 12.97 -17.22
#